data_AF-A0A0F5ILQ0-F1
#
_entry.id   AF-A0A0F5ILQ0-F1
#
_cell.length_a   1.000
_cell.length_b   1.000
_cell.length_c   1.000
_cell.angle_alpha   90.00
_cell.angle_beta   90.00
_cell.angle_gamma   90.00
#
_symmetry.space_group_name_H-M   'P 1'
#
loop_
_entity.id
_entity.type
_entity.pdbx_description
1 polymer ?
#
loop_
_entity_poly.entity_id
_entity_poly.type
_entity_poly.pdbx_seq_one_letter_code
_entity_poly.pdbx_strand_id
1 'polypeptide(L)'
;MEDWLIPLVAIICAVGLPVLLLMILVIRTTRTKHEERMAMIEKGIVLEEPERKTNKFNALRNGLLMIGLALGAVAGIFFDSSLSAASNDWEGFSVVIFTVLGGGIAYLIYFFIVLKMMEKEKEQ
;
A
#
# COMPACT_ATOMS: atom_id res chain seq x y z
N MET A 1 -23.25 -26.63 17.27
CA MET A 1 -22.83 -26.08 15.95
C MET A 1 -22.80 -24.54 15.97
N GLU A 2 -23.00 -23.91 17.13
CA GLU A 2 -23.11 -22.45 17.28
C GLU A 2 -21.76 -21.74 17.53
N ASP A 3 -20.71 -22.46 17.97
CA ASP A 3 -19.43 -21.84 18.37
C ASP A 3 -18.56 -21.35 17.20
N TRP A 4 -18.80 -21.82 15.97
CA TRP A 4 -18.08 -21.37 14.77
C TRP A 4 -18.67 -20.09 14.15
N LEU A 5 -19.95 -19.80 14.42
CA LEU A 5 -20.66 -18.70 13.80
C LEU A 5 -20.24 -17.34 14.38
N ILE A 6 -19.97 -17.32 15.69
CA ILE A 6 -19.54 -16.12 16.44
C ILE A 6 -18.20 -15.57 15.92
N PRO A 7 -17.11 -16.36 15.80
CA PRO A 7 -15.85 -15.86 15.27
C PRO A 7 -15.94 -15.47 13.78
N LEU A 8 -16.77 -16.16 12.98
CA LEU A 8 -16.95 -15.83 11.57
C LEU A 8 -17.66 -14.48 11.38
N VAL A 9 -18.70 -14.20 12.18
CA VAL A 9 -19.38 -12.90 12.20
C VAL A 9 -18.47 -11.79 12.72
N ALA A 10 -17.64 -12.07 13.72
CA ALA A 10 -16.68 -11.11 14.26
C ALA A 10 -15.63 -10.69 13.21
N ILE A 11 -15.11 -11.63 12.42
CA ILE A 11 -14.15 -11.36 11.34
C ILE A 11 -14.79 -10.52 10.24
N ILE A 12 -16.01 -10.88 9.81
CA ILE A 12 -16.73 -10.12 8.77
C ILE A 12 -17.04 -8.70 9.24
N CYS A 13 -17.40 -8.51 10.50
CA CYS A 13 -17.68 -7.18 11.05
C CYS A 13 -16.39 -6.35 11.21
N ALA A 14 -15.33 -6.96 11.75
CA ALA A 14 -14.04 -6.31 11.97
C ALA A 14 -13.37 -5.86 10.68
N VAL A 15 -13.56 -6.58 9.57
CA VAL A 15 -13.00 -6.22 8.25
C VAL A 15 -13.99 -5.44 7.40
N GLY A 16 -15.28 -5.75 7.44
CA GLY A 16 -16.30 -5.09 6.63
C GLY A 16 -16.54 -3.64 7.01
N LEU A 17 -16.53 -3.33 8.31
CA LEU A 17 -16.75 -1.98 8.82
C LEU A 17 -15.64 -0.99 8.40
N PRO A 18 -14.33 -1.28 8.54
CA PRO A 18 -13.29 -0.37 8.06
C PRO A 18 -13.29 -0.22 6.53
N VAL A 19 -13.62 -1.28 5.77
CA VAL A 19 -13.71 -1.18 4.31
C VAL A 19 -14.83 -0.23 3.87
N LEU A 20 -16.01 -0.33 4.49
CA LEU A 20 -17.13 0.59 4.22
C LEU A 20 -16.80 2.02 4.61
N LEU A 21 -16.17 2.24 5.77
CA LEU A 21 -15.75 3.58 6.20
C LEU A 21 -14.74 4.20 5.24
N LEU A 22 -13.73 3.44 4.79
CA LEU A 22 -12.76 3.90 3.79
C LEU A 22 -13.45 4.25 2.46
N MET A 23 -14.39 3.42 2.00
CA MET A 23 -15.15 3.68 0.79
C MET A 23 -15.97 4.99 0.89
N ILE A 24 -16.64 5.22 2.03
CA ILE A 24 -17.41 6.45 2.28
C ILE A 24 -16.49 7.68 2.29
N LEU A 25 -15.32 7.59 2.92
CA LEU A 25 -14.35 8.69 2.95
C LEU A 25 -13.85 9.05 1.54
N VAL A 26 -13.55 8.05 0.71
CA VAL A 26 -13.14 8.25 -0.69
C VAL A 26 -14.25 8.95 -1.48
N ILE A 27 -15.50 8.52 -1.33
CA ILE A 27 -16.64 9.13 -2.03
C ILE A 27 -16.83 10.58 -1.59
N ARG A 28 -16.80 10.87 -0.28
CA ARG A 28 -16.96 12.24 0.24
C ARG A 28 -15.84 13.18 -0.19
N THR A 29 -14.59 12.72 -0.13
CA THR A 29 -13.43 13.52 -0.56
C THR A 29 -13.42 13.77 -2.06
N THR A 30 -13.96 12.86 -2.86
CA THR A 30 -14.09 13.05 -4.31
C THR A 30 -15.21 14.04 -4.62
N ARG A 31 -16.36 13.92 -3.94
CA ARG A 31 -17.54 14.78 -4.18
C ARG A 31 -17.29 16.25 -3.82
N THR A 32 -16.57 16.51 -2.72
CA THR A 32 -16.16 17.88 -2.30
C THR A 32 -15.29 18.57 -3.35
N LYS A 33 -14.33 17.86 -3.94
CA LYS A 33 -13.50 18.40 -5.03
C LYS A 33 -14.29 18.74 -6.29
N HIS A 34 -15.41 18.05 -6.56
CA HIS A 34 -16.27 18.35 -7.71
C HIS A 34 -17.12 19.60 -7.49
N GLU A 35 -17.66 19.77 -6.28
CA GLU A 35 -18.45 20.95 -5.93
C GLU A 35 -17.58 22.22 -5.90
N GLU A 36 -16.35 22.13 -5.36
CA GLU A 36 -15.39 23.24 -5.39
C GLU A 36 -15.00 23.66 -6.81
N ARG A 37 -14.80 22.69 -7.71
CA ARG A 37 -14.49 22.97 -9.13
C ARG A 37 -15.66 23.63 -9.86
N MET A 38 -16.90 23.22 -9.60
CA MET A 38 -18.07 23.89 -10.19
C MET A 38 -18.25 25.32 -9.67
N ALA A 39 -18.09 25.54 -8.37
CA ALA A 39 -18.20 26.88 -7.78
C ALA A 39 -17.11 27.85 -8.30
N MET A 40 -15.92 27.37 -8.63
CA MET A 40 -14.85 28.19 -9.24
C MET A 40 -15.13 28.52 -10.71
N ILE A 41 -15.70 27.57 -11.47
CA ILE A 41 -16.15 27.80 -12.86
C ILE A 41 -17.27 28.84 -12.90
N GLU A 42 -18.26 28.75 -12.01
CA GLU A 42 -19.36 29.73 -11.91
C GLU A 42 -18.87 31.14 -11.56
N LYS A 43 -17.77 31.25 -10.81
CA LYS A 43 -17.13 32.53 -10.46
C LYS A 43 -16.23 33.09 -11.57
N GLY A 44 -16.13 32.42 -12.72
CA GLY A 44 -15.31 32.86 -13.85
C GLY A 44 -13.79 32.77 -13.60
N ILE A 45 -13.37 32.05 -12.56
CA ILE A 45 -11.97 31.80 -12.27
C ILE A 45 -11.51 30.69 -13.21
N VAL A 46 -10.59 30.99 -14.13
CA VAL A 46 -9.97 29.97 -14.99
C VAL A 46 -9.27 28.98 -14.05
N LEU A 47 -9.78 27.75 -14.00
CA LEU A 47 -9.10 26.65 -13.34
C LEU A 47 -7.77 26.48 -14.09
N GLU A 48 -6.68 26.93 -13.49
CA GLU A 48 -5.34 26.45 -13.84
C GLU A 48 -5.46 24.92 -13.85
N GLU A 49 -5.27 24.32 -15.03
CA GLU A 49 -5.33 22.87 -15.15
C GLU A 49 -4.41 22.33 -14.07
N PRO A 50 -4.91 21.48 -13.15
CA PRO A 50 -4.04 20.94 -12.12
C PRO A 50 -2.93 20.27 -12.89
N GLU A 51 -1.72 20.86 -12.84
CA GLU A 51 -0.56 20.35 -13.55
C GLU A 51 -0.64 18.85 -13.35
N ARG A 52 -0.72 18.10 -14.46
CA ARG A 52 -0.62 16.65 -14.39
C ARG A 52 0.77 16.42 -13.83
N LYS A 53 0.90 16.43 -12.50
CA LYS A 53 2.03 15.97 -11.72
C LYS A 53 2.10 14.51 -12.10
N THR A 54 2.79 14.27 -13.21
CA THR A 54 3.14 12.98 -13.72
C THR A 54 3.77 12.34 -12.51
N ASN A 55 3.14 11.28 -11.99
CA ASN A 55 3.41 10.76 -10.67
C ASN A 55 4.80 10.13 -10.72
N LYS A 56 5.83 10.99 -10.61
CA LYS A 56 7.22 10.72 -11.01
C LYS A 56 7.81 9.58 -10.17
N PHE A 57 7.19 9.35 -9.01
CA PHE A 57 7.58 8.35 -8.04
C PHE A 57 6.79 7.03 -8.16
N ASN A 58 5.77 6.92 -9.03
CA ASN A 58 5.06 5.64 -9.22
C ASN A 58 5.94 4.57 -9.86
N ALA A 59 6.76 4.94 -10.85
CA ALA A 59 7.73 4.02 -11.44
C ALA A 59 8.77 3.57 -10.42
N LEU A 60 9.23 4.49 -9.57
CA LEU A 60 10.20 4.21 -8.49
C LEU A 60 9.60 3.29 -7.42
N ARG A 61 8.34 3.51 -7.02
CA ARG A 61 7.60 2.66 -6.08
C ARG A 61 7.49 1.22 -6.60
N ASN A 62 7.01 1.06 -7.83
CA ASN A 62 6.84 -0.28 -8.42
C ASN A 62 8.19 -0.98 -8.62
N GLY A 63 9.22 -0.26 -9.06
CA GLY A 63 10.56 -0.83 -9.22
C GLY A 63 11.13 -1.33 -7.90
N LEU A 64 11.09 -0.50 -6.85
CA LEU A 64 11.65 -0.86 -5.55
C LEU A 64 10.86 -2.00 -4.89
N LEU A 65 9.53 -2.02 -5.05
CA LEU A 65 8.68 -3.12 -4.58
C LEU A 65 9.04 -4.44 -5.25
N MET A 66 9.26 -4.46 -6.56
CA MET A 66 9.65 -5.69 -7.29
C MET A 66 11.03 -6.20 -6.82
N ILE A 67 11.97 -5.29 -6.56
CA ILE A 67 13.29 -5.64 -6.01
C ILE A 67 13.14 -6.24 -4.60
N GLY A 68 12.33 -5.63 -3.74
CA GLY A 68 12.06 -6.12 -2.38
C GLY A 68 11.40 -7.50 -2.36
N LEU A 69 10.42 -7.73 -3.22
CA LEU A 69 9.76 -9.04 -3.38
C LEU A 69 10.75 -10.10 -3.85
N ALA A 70 11.58 -9.79 -4.85
CA ALA A 70 12.58 -10.73 -5.37
C ALA A 70 13.64 -11.08 -4.31
N LEU A 71 14.19 -10.09 -3.60
CA LEU A 71 15.15 -10.32 -2.52
C LEU A 71 14.53 -11.11 -1.37
N GLY A 72 13.29 -10.81 -1.00
CA GLY A 72 12.55 -11.56 0.00
C GLY A 72 12.30 -13.01 -0.41
N ALA A 73 11.98 -13.28 -1.68
CA ALA A 73 11.82 -14.64 -2.19
C ALA A 73 13.12 -15.44 -2.10
N VAL A 74 14.22 -14.84 -2.56
CA VAL A 74 15.55 -15.48 -2.55
C VAL A 74 15.99 -15.78 -1.11
N ALA A 75 15.85 -14.81 -0.20
CA ALA A 75 16.15 -15.02 1.21
C ALA A 75 15.27 -16.12 1.80
N GLY A 76 13.97 -16.10 1.50
CA GLY A 76 13.03 -17.10 1.96
C GLY A 76 13.41 -18.52 1.57
N ILE A 77 13.82 -18.75 0.32
CA ILE A 77 14.27 -20.07 -0.17
C ILE A 77 15.56 -20.49 0.55
N PHE A 78 16.49 -19.55 0.79
CA PHE A 78 17.72 -19.83 1.51
C PHE A 78 17.46 -20.27 2.96
N PHE A 79 16.56 -19.57 3.67
CA PHE A 79 16.20 -19.90 5.04
C PHE A 79 15.26 -21.11 5.16
N ASP A 80 14.47 -21.40 4.13
CA ASP A 80 13.63 -22.60 4.06
C ASP A 80 14.48 -23.87 4.21
N SER A 81 15.64 -23.93 3.54
CA SER A 81 16.58 -25.06 3.67
C SER A 81 17.12 -25.27 5.09
N SER A 82 17.14 -24.22 5.93
CA SER A 82 17.60 -24.28 7.32
C SER A 82 16.46 -24.59 8.30
N LEU A 83 15.22 -24.22 7.96
CA LEU A 83 14.03 -24.36 8.82
C LEU A 83 13.27 -25.67 8.56
N SER A 84 13.32 -26.20 7.33
CA SER A 84 12.73 -27.49 6.94
C SER A 84 13.34 -28.70 7.66
N ALA A 85 14.42 -28.52 8.42
CA ALA A 85 14.96 -29.52 9.32
C ALA A 85 14.09 -29.75 10.59
N ALA A 86 13.14 -28.86 10.91
CA ALA A 86 12.41 -28.88 12.18
C ALA A 86 10.93 -29.35 12.10
N SER A 87 10.23 -29.20 10.97
CA SER A 87 8.83 -29.68 10.85
C SER A 87 8.34 -29.72 9.40
N ASN A 88 7.96 -30.91 8.93
CA ASN A 88 7.55 -31.21 7.54
C ASN A 88 6.20 -30.62 7.09
N ASP A 89 5.42 -29.97 7.96
CA ASP A 89 4.06 -29.53 7.62
C ASP A 89 3.99 -28.08 7.07
N TRP A 90 5.09 -27.31 7.12
CA TRP A 90 5.12 -25.87 6.81
C TRP A 90 6.14 -25.50 5.72
N GLU A 91 6.40 -26.42 4.79
CA GLU A 91 7.31 -26.21 3.67
C GLU A 91 6.84 -25.02 2.81
N GLY A 92 7.71 -24.02 2.59
CA GLY A 92 7.41 -22.83 1.81
C GLY A 92 6.76 -21.66 2.57
N PHE A 93 6.38 -21.83 3.84
CA PHE A 93 5.86 -20.71 4.64
C PHE A 93 6.93 -19.64 4.89
N SER A 94 8.20 -20.06 5.01
CA SER A 94 9.36 -19.17 5.07
C SER A 94 9.41 -18.23 3.86
N VAL A 95 9.23 -18.76 2.65
CA VAL A 95 9.25 -17.97 1.40
C VAL A 95 8.18 -16.88 1.40
N VAL A 96 6.97 -17.20 1.86
CA VAL A 96 5.87 -16.22 1.94
C VAL A 96 6.16 -15.12 2.97
N ILE A 97 6.73 -15.47 4.13
CA ILE A 97 7.07 -14.48 5.16
C ILE A 97 8.15 -13.53 4.65
N PHE A 98 9.25 -14.08 4.11
CA PHE A 98 10.38 -13.27 3.67
C PHE A 98 10.06 -12.42 2.45
N THR A 99 9.20 -12.87 1.53
CA THR A 99 8.71 -12.04 0.40
C THR A 99 7.92 -10.83 0.88
N VAL A 100 6.97 -11.02 1.80
CA VAL A 100 6.17 -9.93 2.37
C VAL A 100 7.06 -8.96 3.15
N LEU A 101 8.03 -9.49 3.92
CA LEU A 101 9.00 -8.70 4.68
C LEU A 101 9.89 -7.86 3.74
N GLY A 102 10.43 -8.47 2.68
CA GLY A 102 11.23 -7.79 1.66
C GLY A 102 10.46 -6.69 0.93
N GLY A 103 9.19 -6.94 0.60
CA GLY A 103 8.28 -5.91 0.06
C GLY A 103 8.05 -4.75 1.05
N GLY A 104 7.90 -5.05 2.34
CA GLY A 104 7.77 -4.06 3.41
C GLY A 104 9.02 -3.18 3.57
N ILE A 105 10.21 -3.77 3.56
CA ILE A 105 11.49 -3.03 3.61
C ILE A 105 11.63 -2.11 2.39
N ALA A 106 11.30 -2.61 1.20
CA ALA A 106 11.32 -1.79 -0.01
C ALA A 106 10.41 -0.55 0.10
N TYR A 107 9.25 -0.68 0.74
CA TYR A 107 8.38 0.47 1.01
C TYR A 107 8.98 1.48 2.00
N LEU A 108 9.66 1.02 3.05
CA LEU A 108 10.36 1.90 3.98
C LEU A 108 11.45 2.69 3.25
N ILE A 109 12.27 2.00 2.44
CA ILE A 109 13.31 2.65 1.63
C ILE A 109 12.69 3.66 0.66
N TYR A 110 11.58 3.30 -0.01
CA TYR A 110 10.84 4.22 -0.88
C TYR A 110 10.45 5.51 -0.12
N PHE A 111 9.88 5.36 1.08
CA PHE A 111 9.46 6.50 1.89
C PHE A 111 10.63 7.44 2.22
N PHE A 112 11.78 6.89 2.62
CA PHE A 112 12.98 7.70 2.90
C PHE A 112 13.52 8.41 1.65
N ILE A 113 13.54 7.74 0.49
CA ILE A 113 13.98 8.36 -0.77
C ILE A 113 13.06 9.52 -1.14
N VAL A 114 11.74 9.33 -1.08
CA VAL A 114 10.77 10.38 -1.35
C VAL A 114 10.93 11.54 -0.37
N LEU A 115 11.13 11.26 0.93
CA LEU A 115 11.33 12.30 1.93
C LEU A 115 12.53 13.21 1.58
N LYS A 116 13.66 12.60 1.19
CA LYS A 116 14.86 13.34 0.77
C LYS A 116 14.68 14.11 -0.54
N MET A 117 13.92 13.57 -1.48
CA MET A 117 13.65 14.26 -2.74
C MET A 117 12.77 15.49 -2.53
N MET A 118 11.76 15.38 -1.65
CA MET A 118 10.90 16.49 -1.25
C MET A 118 11.65 17.58 -0.47
N GLU A 119 12.69 17.20 0.29
CA GLU A 119 13.55 18.15 1.01
C GLU A 119 14.43 18.94 0.04
N LYS A 120 15.06 18.27 -0.95
CA LYS A 120 15.85 18.93 -2.00
C LYS A 120 15.04 19.88 -2.88
N GLU A 121 13.77 19.57 -3.15
CA GLU A 121 12.89 20.47 -3.91
C GLU A 121 12.52 21.74 -3.13
N LYS A 122 12.66 21.79 -1.79
CA LYS A 122 12.40 23.00 -1.00
C LYS A 122 13.61 23.92 -0.88
N GLU A 123 14.79 23.41 -1.16
CA GLU A 123 16.06 24.17 -1.12
C GLU A 123 16.42 24.80 -2.48
N GLN A 124 15.65 24.52 -3.52
CA GLN A 124 15.76 25.12 -4.86
C GLN A 124 14.68 26.17 -5.09
#